data_AF-A0A1N6HGI0-F1
#
_entry.id   AF-A0A1N6HGI0-F1
#
_cell.length_a   1.000
_cell.length_b   1.000
_cell.length_c   1.000
_cell.angle_alpha   90.00
_cell.angle_beta   90.00
_cell.angle_gamma   90.00
#
_symmetry.space_group_name_H-M   'P 1'
#
loop_
_entity.id
_entity.type
_entity.pdbx_description
1 polymer ?
#
loop_
_entity_poly.entity_id
_entity_poly.type
_entity_poly.pdbx_seq_one_letter_code
_entity_poly.pdbx_strand_id
1 'polypeptide(L)' 'MNWDQIKGDWTQVKGKAQQQWGKLTNDDLDVIEGKREELVGKIQERYGIAREEAEKQADDFSSKF' A
#
# COMPACT_ATOMS: atom_id res chain seq x y z
N MET A 1 -2.96 11.71 -5.43
CA MET A 1 -1.57 12.14 -5.67
C MET A 1 -0.89 11.21 -6.66
N ASN A 2 0.27 11.61 -7.18
CA ASN A 2 1.13 10.65 -7.87
C ASN A 2 1.83 9.74 -6.85
N TRP A 3 2.15 8.51 -7.25
CA TRP A 3 2.79 7.54 -6.37
C TRP A 3 4.13 8.03 -5.80
N ASP A 4 4.88 8.83 -6.56
CA ASP A 4 6.12 9.46 -6.08
C ASP A 4 5.94 10.34 -4.84
N GLN A 5 4.78 11.02 -4.71
CA GLN A 5 4.47 11.81 -3.52
C GLN A 5 4.18 10.89 -2.32
N ILE A 6 3.43 9.81 -2.54
CA ILE A 6 3.15 8.79 -1.52
C ILE A 6 4.43 8.13 -1.02
N LYS A 7 5.39 7.89 -1.92
CA LYS A 7 6.70 7.36 -1.55
C LYS A 7 7.48 8.35 -0.70
N GLY A 8 7.48 9.64 -1.06
CA GLY A 8 8.13 10.70 -0.29
C GLY A 8 7.51 10.90 1.11
N ASP A 9 6.18 10.85 1.20
CA ASP A 9 5.42 11.03 2.43
C ASP A 9 5.07 9.71 3.13
N TRP A 10 5.71 8.59 2.75
CA TRP A 10 5.31 7.24 3.19
C TRP A 10 5.15 7.13 4.70
N THR A 11 6.09 7.70 5.45
CA THR A 11 6.07 7.71 6.92
C THR A 11 4.78 8.32 7.50
N GLN A 12 4.22 9.35 6.84
CA GLN A 12 2.97 10.00 7.26
C GLN A 12 1.74 9.21 6.81
N VAL A 13 1.78 8.61 5.61
CA VAL A 13 0.65 7.86 5.05
C VAL A 13 0.61 6.39 5.46
N LYS A 14 1.66 5.84 6.07
CA LYS A 14 1.71 4.43 6.50
C LYS A 14 0.60 4.08 7.48
N GLY A 15 0.24 5.01 8.37
CA GLY A 15 -0.90 4.82 9.28
C GLY A 15 -2.24 4.70 8.54
N LYS A 16 -2.40 5.41 7.43
CA LYS A 16 -3.59 5.29 6.57
C LYS A 16 -3.60 3.99 5.80
N ALA A 17 -2.44 3.56 5.31
CA ALA A 17 -2.28 2.25 4.69
C ALA A 17 -2.64 1.13 5.68
N GLN A 18 -2.19 1.21 6.94
CA GLN A 18 -2.57 0.25 7.98
C GLN A 18 -4.07 0.22 8.26
N GLN A 19 -4.73 1.38 8.26
CA GLN A 19 -6.19 1.47 8.43
C GLN A 19 -6.94 0.86 7.25
N GLN A 20 -6.47 1.11 6.01
CA GLN A 20 -7.08 0.57 4.81
C GLN A 20 -6.88 -0.95 4.71
N TRP A 21 -5.67 -1.41 5.03
CA TRP A 21 -5.31 -2.81 4.99
C TRP A 21 -4.97 -3.32 6.39
N GLY A 22 -6.00 -3.57 7.21
CA GLY A 22 -5.80 -4.05 8.59
C GLY A 22 -5.06 -5.38 8.75
N LYS A 23 -4.81 -6.14 7.67
CA LYS A 23 -3.95 -7.33 7.68
C LYS A 23 -2.46 -7.02 7.44
N LEU A 24 -2.13 -5.83 6.94
CA LEU A 24 -0.75 -5.37 6.84
C LEU A 24 -0.28 -4.94 8.22
N THR A 25 0.81 -5.56 8.66
CA THR A 25 1.48 -5.23 9.91
C THR A 25 2.41 -4.02 9.73
N ASN A 26 2.88 -3.44 10.84
CA ASN A 26 3.88 -2.38 10.76
C ASN A 26 5.15 -2.85 10.03
N ASP A 27 5.60 -4.08 10.26
CA ASP A 27 6.73 -4.68 9.54
C ASP A 27 6.49 -4.75 8.03
N ASP A 28 5.29 -5.16 7.60
CA ASP A 28 4.94 -5.17 6.17
C ASP A 28 5.03 -3.76 5.58
N LEU A 29 4.48 -2.77 6.29
CA LEU A 29 4.47 -1.36 5.85
C LEU A 29 5.86 -0.73 5.83
N ASP A 30 6.73 -1.11 6.76
CA ASP A 30 8.12 -0.66 6.79
C ASP A 30 8.92 -1.29 5.63
N VAL A 31 8.66 -2.56 5.27
CA VAL A 31 9.24 -3.20 4.07
C VAL A 31 8.73 -2.54 2.78
N ILE A 32 7.44 -2.21 2.71
CA ILE A 32 6.84 -1.57 1.54
C ILE A 32 7.54 -0.25 1.22
N GLU A 33 7.89 0.55 2.24
CA GLU A 33 8.66 1.80 2.07
C GLU A 33 8.07 2.73 0.97
N GLY A 34 6.75 2.74 0.84
CA GLY A 34 6.03 3.51 -0.18
C GLY A 34 6.27 3.06 -1.61
N LYS A 35 6.78 1.85 -1.86
CA LYS A 35 6.92 1.26 -3.20
C LYS A 35 5.60 0.59 -3.60
N ARG A 36 5.05 0.99 -4.76
CA ARG A 36 3.76 0.47 -5.28
C ARG A 36 3.80 -1.04 -5.43
N GLU A 37 4.85 -1.55 -6.02
CA GLU A 37 4.98 -2.99 -6.30
C GLU A 37 5.06 -3.83 -5.03
N GLU A 38 5.79 -3.35 -4.01
CA GLU A 38 5.86 -4.03 -2.71
C GLU A 38 4.51 -4.03 -2.01
N LEU A 39 3.79 -2.89 -2.04
CA LEU A 39 2.44 -2.81 -1.48
C LEU A 39 1.50 -3.81 -2.17
N VAL A 40 1.51 -3.81 -3.50
CA VAL A 40 0.71 -4.73 -4.32
C VAL A 40 1.06 -6.19 -4.04
N GLY A 41 2.34 -6.51 -3.89
CA GLY A 41 2.81 -7.85 -3.50
C GLY A 41 2.27 -8.25 -2.13
N LYS A 42 2.45 -7.40 -1.11
CA LYS A 42 1.98 -7.68 0.25
C LYS A 42 0.47 -7.79 0.35
N ILE A 43 -0.28 -6.99 -0.40
CA ILE A 43 -1.74 -7.12 -0.47
C ILE A 43 -2.13 -8.48 -1.05
N GLN A 44 -1.51 -8.91 -2.16
CA GLN A 44 -1.77 -10.25 -2.72
C GLN A 44 -1.47 -11.35 -1.69
N GLU A 45 -0.30 -11.30 -1.04
CA GLU A 45 0.12 -12.31 -0.06
C GLU A 45 -0.82 -12.36 1.16
N ARG A 46 -1.18 -11.21 1.74
CA ARG A 46 -1.99 -11.14 2.97
C ARG A 46 -3.48 -11.39 2.73
N TYR A 47 -4.00 -10.99 1.57
CA TYR A 47 -5.42 -11.08 1.28
C TYR A 47 -5.78 -12.23 0.34
N GLY A 48 -4.79 -12.87 -0.30
CA GLY A 48 -5.01 -13.97 -1.24
C GLY A 48 -5.78 -13.53 -2.49
N ILE A 49 -5.59 -12.28 -2.92
CA ILE A 49 -6.30 -11.71 -4.07
C ILE A 49 -5.40 -11.68 -5.31
N ALA A 50 -6.03 -11.57 -6.48
CA ALA A 50 -5.30 -11.42 -7.74
C ALA A 50 -4.51 -10.10 -7.79
N ARG A 51 -3.41 -10.10 -8.53
CA ARG A 51 -2.56 -8.92 -8.73
C ARG A 51 -3.36 -7.71 -9.23
N GLU A 52 -4.24 -7.92 -10.20
CA GLU A 52 -5.07 -6.84 -10.76
C GLU A 52 -5.92 -6.13 -9.69
N GLU A 53 -6.53 -6.90 -8.78
CA GLU A 53 -7.31 -6.34 -7.68
C GLU A 53 -6.42 -5.60 -6.66
N ALA A 54 -5.22 -6.12 -6.38
CA ALA A 54 -4.26 -5.45 -5.52
C ALA A 54 -3.72 -4.14 -6.14
N GLU A 55 -3.47 -4.13 -7.45
CA GLU A 55 -3.07 -2.93 -8.19
C GLU A 55 -4.18 -1.88 -8.15
N LYS A 56 -5.43 -2.29 -8.38
CA LYS A 56 -6.59 -1.40 -8.27
C LYS A 56 -6.74 -0.80 -6.87
N GLN A 57 -6.47 -1.57 -5.81
CA GLN A 57 -6.48 -1.04 -4.44
C GLN A 57 -5.35 -0.05 -4.19
N ALA A 58 -4.15 -0.30 -4.72
CA ALA A 58 -3.04 0.65 -4.64
C ALA A 58 -3.36 1.95 -5.40
N ASP A 59 -3.96 1.85 -6.58
CA ASP A 59 -4.38 3.01 -7.37
C ASP A 59 -5.48 3.81 -6.68
N ASP A 60 -6.47 3.15 -6.07
CA ASP A 60 -7.52 3.78 -5.26
C ASP A 60 -6.92 4.50 -4.03
N PHE A 61 -5.97 3.87 -3.35
CA PHE A 61 -5.24 4.51 -2.25
C PHE A 61 -4.51 5.77 -2.72
N SER A 62 -3.86 5.71 -3.87
CA SER A 62 -3.17 6.87 -4.43
C SER A 62 -4.10 7.96 -4.97
N SER A 63 -5.34 7.62 -5.28
CA SER A 63 -6.35 8.58 -5.72
C SER A 63 -7.00 9.30 -4.53
N LYS A 64 -7.09 8.63 -3.37
CA LYS A 64 -7.66 9.19 -2.12
C LYS A 64 -6.72 10.13 -1.38
N PHE A 65 -5.42 9.99 -1.57
CA PHE A 65 -4.38 10.77 -0.89
C PHE A 65 -3.53 11.51 -1.89
#